data_AF-A0A924YNF4-F1
#
_entry.id   AF-A0A924YNF4-F1
#
_cell.length_a   1.000
_cell.length_b   1.000
_cell.length_c   1.000
_cell.angle_alpha   90.00
_cell.angle_beta   90.00
_cell.angle_gamma   90.00
#
_symmetry.space_group_name_H-M   'P 1'
#
loop_
_entity.id
_entity.type
_entity.pdbx_description
1 polymer ?
#
loop_
_entity_poly.entity_id
_entity_poly.type
_entity_poly.pdbx_seq_one_letter_code
_entity_poly.pdbx_strand_id
1 'polypeptide(L)'
;MQPILLSLMLILPSQLAAEKPKVASANNDEALRSSVAASAKDFSGRCEFTVGESGHTKLVLHPEPILRWSNPTVGQVFGEVFVWTDNGRPAIVASWYRWYSPDWGRTFEICSLAPGRAAGRVNDIQFWNTDKAGLTLKPLANADAPAKVAAARLVQMRRIAGDFVAHLADTRGDDSGVKRQLRLLPQPVFRYPAAKEKATYADGALFTFVEGTDPEAFLMLEATKTNEDVIWQFGLARMNGDALRVTFRDKDVWTVPKIENPLNLAKEPYALITSEHVIKVVGL
;
A
#
# COMPACT_ATOMS: atom_id res chain seq x y z
N MET A 1 -19.57 56.84 -61.22
CA MET A 1 -19.52 57.31 -59.82
C MET A 1 -19.95 56.16 -58.92
N GLN A 2 -19.05 55.77 -58.01
CA GLN A 2 -19.16 54.82 -56.88
C GLN A 2 -19.49 53.33 -57.13
N PRO A 3 -18.55 52.41 -56.81
CA PRO A 3 -18.83 50.97 -56.68
C PRO A 3 -19.28 50.63 -55.25
N ILE A 4 -20.26 49.72 -55.13
CA ILE A 4 -20.68 49.15 -53.84
C ILE A 4 -19.69 48.05 -53.44
N LEU A 5 -19.05 48.27 -52.30
CA LEU A 5 -18.02 47.43 -51.70
C LEU A 5 -18.64 46.13 -51.15
N LEU A 6 -18.12 44.99 -51.64
CA LEU A 6 -18.38 43.65 -51.13
C LEU A 6 -17.60 43.47 -49.81
N SER A 7 -18.28 43.43 -48.66
CA SER A 7 -17.63 43.18 -47.37
C SER A 7 -17.72 41.69 -47.03
N LEU A 8 -16.63 40.96 -47.32
CA LEU A 8 -16.43 39.57 -46.93
C LEU A 8 -16.02 39.53 -45.44
N MET A 9 -16.95 39.20 -44.54
CA MET A 9 -16.58 38.88 -43.15
C MET A 9 -15.99 37.48 -43.09
N LEU A 10 -14.66 37.40 -43.01
CA LEU A 10 -13.94 36.19 -42.59
C LEU A 10 -14.20 35.95 -41.09
N ILE A 11 -14.97 34.92 -40.78
CA ILE A 11 -15.05 34.36 -39.43
C ILE A 11 -13.82 33.47 -39.25
N LEU A 12 -12.83 33.95 -38.50
CA LEU A 12 -11.72 33.13 -38.00
C LEU A 12 -12.27 32.14 -36.97
N PRO A 13 -12.03 30.83 -37.09
CA PRO A 13 -12.28 29.91 -35.99
C PRO A 13 -11.28 30.19 -34.87
N SER A 14 -11.78 30.69 -33.75
CA SER A 14 -11.06 30.78 -32.49
C SER A 14 -10.67 29.37 -32.04
N GLN A 15 -9.41 29.01 -32.26
CA GLN A 15 -8.79 27.87 -31.60
C GLN A 15 -8.85 28.10 -30.08
N LEU A 16 -9.75 27.40 -29.40
CA LEU A 16 -9.58 27.10 -27.97
C LEU A 16 -8.29 26.28 -27.87
N ALA A 17 -7.17 26.95 -27.63
CA ALA A 17 -5.97 26.29 -27.19
C ALA A 17 -6.30 25.65 -25.84
N ALA A 18 -6.35 24.32 -25.80
CA ALA A 18 -6.36 23.57 -24.55
C ALA A 18 -5.13 24.03 -23.75
N GLU A 19 -5.37 24.65 -22.60
CA GLU A 19 -4.34 25.12 -21.69
C GLU A 19 -3.55 23.89 -21.22
N LYS A 20 -2.28 23.78 -21.63
CA LYS A 20 -1.38 22.73 -21.15
C LYS A 20 -1.29 22.84 -19.62
N PRO A 21 -1.37 21.74 -18.85
CA PRO A 21 -1.23 21.80 -17.41
C PRO A 21 0.09 22.45 -17.03
N LYS A 22 0.02 23.49 -16.20
CA LYS A 22 1.17 24.22 -15.68
C LYS A 22 2.01 23.25 -14.86
N VAL A 23 3.21 22.92 -15.34
CA VAL A 23 4.18 22.08 -14.62
C VAL A 23 4.44 22.71 -13.26
N ALA A 24 4.00 22.05 -12.18
CA ALA A 24 4.32 22.46 -10.82
C ALA A 24 5.86 22.44 -10.65
N SER A 25 6.42 23.52 -10.10
CA SER A 25 7.87 23.59 -9.88
C SER A 25 8.29 22.65 -8.74
N ALA A 26 9.52 22.12 -8.79
CA ALA A 26 10.04 21.18 -7.79
C ALA A 26 9.94 21.70 -6.33
N ASN A 27 9.99 23.02 -6.12
CA ASN A 27 9.81 23.64 -4.80
C ASN A 27 8.40 23.50 -4.24
N ASN A 28 7.39 23.38 -5.11
CA ASN A 28 6.01 23.16 -4.69
C ASN A 28 5.82 21.71 -4.22
N ASP A 29 6.36 20.73 -4.95
CA ASP A 29 6.24 19.31 -4.60
C ASP A 29 6.83 18.99 -3.23
N GLU A 30 7.96 19.58 -2.86
CA GLU A 30 8.56 19.36 -1.54
C GLU A 30 7.68 19.90 -0.41
N ALA A 31 7.04 21.06 -0.61
CA ALA A 31 6.09 21.61 0.35
C ALA A 31 4.84 20.72 0.48
N LEU A 32 4.33 20.19 -0.63
CA LEU A 32 3.20 19.27 -0.64
C LEU A 32 3.56 17.94 0.05
N ARG A 33 4.74 17.37 -0.23
CA ARG A 33 5.26 16.17 0.46
C ARG A 33 5.38 16.39 1.96
N SER A 34 5.96 17.53 2.37
CA SER A 34 6.08 17.90 3.77
C SER A 34 4.73 18.04 4.47
N SER A 35 3.74 18.63 3.78
CA SER A 35 2.36 18.72 4.28
C SER A 35 1.72 17.34 4.47
N VAL A 36 1.90 16.44 3.49
CA VAL A 36 1.43 15.06 3.61
C VAL A 36 2.11 14.35 4.77
N ALA A 37 3.43 14.42 4.90
CA ALA A 37 4.19 13.79 5.97
C ALA A 37 3.72 14.24 7.36
N ALA A 38 3.51 15.55 7.55
CA ALA A 38 2.99 16.07 8.81
C ALA A 38 1.59 15.51 9.14
N SER A 39 0.68 15.51 8.17
CA SER A 39 -0.67 14.96 8.37
C SER A 39 -0.69 13.44 8.55
N ALA A 40 0.19 12.72 7.86
CA ALA A 40 0.30 11.27 7.94
C ALA A 40 0.79 10.84 9.33
N LYS A 41 1.79 11.56 9.87
CA LYS A 41 2.32 11.34 11.22
C LYS A 41 1.29 11.65 12.31
N ASP A 42 0.57 12.77 12.20
CA ASP A 42 -0.51 13.12 13.13
C ASP A 42 -1.62 12.06 13.14
N PHE A 43 -2.16 11.75 11.95
CA PHE A 43 -3.27 10.81 11.84
C PHE A 43 -2.89 9.40 12.30
N SER A 44 -1.75 8.88 11.85
CA SER A 44 -1.26 7.56 12.23
C SER A 44 -0.98 7.49 13.74
N GLY A 45 -0.44 8.56 14.34
CA GLY A 45 -0.18 8.66 15.77
C GLY A 45 -1.46 8.60 16.64
N ARG A 46 -2.62 8.96 16.09
CA ARG A 46 -3.91 8.87 16.76
C ARG A 46 -4.64 7.55 16.52
N CYS A 47 -4.18 6.74 15.58
CA CYS A 47 -4.75 5.44 15.29
C CYS A 47 -4.35 4.41 16.35
N GLU A 48 -5.35 3.81 16.97
CA GLU A 48 -5.18 2.67 17.85
C GLU A 48 -5.68 1.41 17.17
N PHE A 49 -4.85 0.36 17.18
CA PHE A 49 -5.22 -0.92 16.60
C PHE A 49 -5.09 -2.06 17.60
N THR A 50 -5.98 -3.04 17.45
CA THR A 50 -5.92 -4.30 18.18
C THR A 50 -6.04 -5.49 17.24
N VAL A 51 -5.50 -6.64 17.65
CA VAL A 51 -5.58 -7.91 16.91
C VAL A 51 -5.92 -9.09 17.81
N GLY A 52 -6.21 -10.24 17.19
CA GLY A 52 -6.44 -11.53 17.84
C GLY A 52 -7.91 -11.94 17.84
N GLU A 53 -8.21 -13.18 18.27
CA GLU A 53 -9.59 -13.70 18.30
C GLU A 53 -10.53 -12.85 19.17
N SER A 54 -10.01 -12.34 20.29
CA SER A 54 -10.72 -11.42 21.17
C SER A 54 -10.56 -9.95 20.78
N GLY A 55 -9.68 -9.62 19.83
CA GLY A 55 -9.44 -8.24 19.38
C GLY A 55 -8.87 -7.33 20.47
N HIS A 56 -8.06 -7.86 21.40
CA HIS A 56 -7.56 -7.10 22.55
C HIS A 56 -6.04 -6.88 22.57
N THR A 57 -5.26 -7.54 21.69
CA THR A 57 -3.82 -7.31 21.65
C THR A 57 -3.54 -5.97 21.00
N LYS A 58 -3.24 -4.94 21.80
CA LYS A 58 -2.90 -3.59 21.32
C LYS A 58 -1.58 -3.62 20.54
N LEU A 59 -1.60 -3.05 19.35
CA LEU A 59 -0.41 -2.92 18.51
C LEU A 59 0.36 -1.64 18.84
N VAL A 60 1.67 -1.66 18.55
CA VAL A 60 2.57 -0.52 18.70
C VAL A 60 2.91 0.05 17.32
N LEU A 61 2.64 1.34 17.13
CA LEU A 61 3.04 2.07 15.93
C LEU A 61 4.56 2.17 15.85
N HIS A 62 5.14 1.87 14.68
CA HIS A 62 6.53 2.23 14.40
C HIS A 62 6.64 3.75 14.21
N PRO A 63 7.57 4.45 14.89
CA PRO A 63 7.54 5.90 15.05
C PRO A 63 7.73 6.69 13.74
N GLU A 64 8.42 6.09 12.76
CA GLU A 64 8.70 6.70 11.46
C GLU A 64 8.04 5.89 10.33
N PRO A 65 7.68 6.53 9.21
CA PRO A 65 7.13 5.82 8.06
C PRO A 65 8.14 4.81 7.51
N ILE A 66 7.67 3.64 7.11
CA ILE A 66 8.48 2.59 6.50
C ILE A 66 8.73 2.84 5.00
N LEU A 67 7.93 3.73 4.39
CA LEU A 67 8.06 4.15 3.00
C LEU A 67 7.44 5.53 2.81
N ARG A 68 8.14 6.42 2.10
CA ARG A 68 7.59 7.65 1.52
C ARG A 68 7.52 7.48 0.02
N TRP A 69 6.42 7.87 -0.59
CA TRP A 69 6.18 7.59 -2.00
C TRP A 69 5.44 8.70 -2.74
N SER A 70 5.51 8.60 -4.06
CA SER A 70 4.71 9.35 -5.04
C SER A 70 4.44 8.50 -6.27
N ASN A 71 3.34 8.79 -6.97
CA ASN A 71 2.98 8.11 -8.21
C ASN A 71 2.75 9.09 -9.38
N PRO A 72 3.82 9.62 -9.98
CA PRO A 72 3.70 10.58 -11.09
C PRO A 72 3.10 9.97 -12.36
N THR A 73 2.92 8.63 -12.41
CA THR A 73 2.32 7.95 -13.58
C THR A 73 0.81 8.13 -13.65
N VAL A 74 0.17 8.47 -12.53
CA VAL A 74 -1.29 8.62 -12.42
C VAL A 74 -1.71 10.02 -11.97
N GLY A 75 -0.79 10.82 -11.44
CA GLY A 75 -1.09 12.18 -11.01
C GLY A 75 -0.07 12.77 -10.06
N GLN A 76 -0.41 13.94 -9.50
CA GLN A 76 0.34 14.51 -8.39
C GLN A 76 -0.23 13.94 -7.09
N VAL A 77 0.38 12.86 -6.60
CA VAL A 77 -0.02 12.16 -5.38
C VAL A 77 1.22 11.86 -4.55
N PHE A 78 1.11 12.07 -3.23
CA PHE A 78 2.15 11.80 -2.26
C PHE A 78 1.57 11.02 -1.08
N GLY A 79 2.34 10.09 -0.53
CA GLY A 79 1.92 9.31 0.61
C GLY A 79 3.07 8.78 1.47
N GLU A 80 2.69 8.33 2.66
CA GLU A 80 3.58 7.68 3.62
C GLU A 80 2.93 6.40 4.15
N VAL A 81 3.73 5.35 4.26
CA VAL A 81 3.32 4.05 4.79
C VAL A 81 3.81 3.91 6.22
N PHE A 82 2.89 3.52 7.11
CA PHE A 82 3.18 3.20 8.51
C PHE A 82 2.88 1.74 8.80
N VAL A 83 3.52 1.21 9.85
CA VAL A 83 3.33 -0.16 10.30
C VAL A 83 3.03 -0.18 11.79
N TRP A 84 2.07 -1.00 12.19
CA TRP A 84 1.78 -1.32 13.57
C TRP A 84 2.15 -2.77 13.84
N THR A 85 2.79 -3.00 14.98
CA THR A 85 3.44 -4.26 15.30
C THR A 85 2.88 -4.89 16.58
N ASP A 86 2.79 -6.22 16.58
CA ASP A 86 2.63 -7.02 17.78
C ASP A 86 4.02 -7.52 18.18
N ASN A 87 4.58 -6.96 19.26
CA ASN A 87 5.94 -7.29 19.73
C ASN A 87 7.00 -7.23 18.61
N GLY A 88 6.94 -6.21 17.73
CA GLY A 88 7.87 -6.03 16.62
C GLY A 88 7.54 -6.79 15.34
N ARG A 89 6.62 -7.77 15.37
CA ARG A 89 6.09 -8.43 14.17
C ARG A 89 5.02 -7.54 13.53
N PRO A 90 5.10 -7.22 12.22
CA PRO A 90 4.10 -6.38 11.58
C PRO A 90 2.74 -7.09 11.55
N ALA A 91 1.71 -6.35 11.92
CA ALA A 91 0.33 -6.85 12.01
C ALA A 91 -0.66 -5.98 11.23
N ILE A 92 -0.35 -4.69 11.03
CA ILE A 92 -1.09 -3.79 10.13
C ILE A 92 -0.10 -2.93 9.38
N VAL A 93 -0.39 -2.70 8.11
CA VAL A 93 0.29 -1.71 7.27
C VAL A 93 -0.77 -0.76 6.71
N ALA A 94 -0.49 0.55 6.71
CA ALA A 94 -1.41 1.52 6.15
C ALA A 94 -0.67 2.66 5.44
N SER A 95 -1.25 3.14 4.35
CA SER A 95 -0.79 4.27 3.56
C SER A 95 -1.72 5.45 3.80
N TRP A 96 -1.17 6.57 4.26
CA TRP A 96 -1.87 7.87 4.25
C TRP A 96 -1.35 8.68 3.08
N TYR A 97 -2.25 9.07 2.17
CA TYR A 97 -1.88 9.82 0.98
C TYR A 97 -2.88 10.90 0.60
N ARG A 98 -2.41 11.84 -0.23
CA ARG A 98 -3.23 12.89 -0.80
C ARG A 98 -3.00 13.01 -2.30
N TRP A 99 -4.11 13.03 -3.03
CA TRP A 99 -4.15 13.43 -4.42
C TRP A 99 -4.29 14.96 -4.52
N TYR A 100 -3.44 15.58 -5.33
CA TYR A 100 -3.46 17.00 -5.65
C TYR A 100 -3.86 17.26 -7.11
N SER A 101 -3.59 16.29 -7.99
CA SER A 101 -4.02 16.34 -9.39
C SER A 101 -4.21 14.92 -9.93
N PRO A 102 -5.44 14.50 -10.29
CA PRO A 102 -6.71 15.16 -9.95
C PRO A 102 -6.90 15.31 -8.43
N ASP A 103 -7.66 16.31 -7.95
CA ASP A 103 -7.89 16.50 -6.51
C ASP A 103 -8.98 15.56 -6.00
N TRP A 104 -8.56 14.35 -5.58
CA TRP A 104 -9.44 13.36 -4.94
C TRP A 104 -9.35 13.38 -3.41
N GLY A 105 -8.71 14.41 -2.84
CA GLY A 105 -8.56 14.53 -1.40
C GLY A 105 -7.58 13.53 -0.80
N ARG A 106 -7.82 13.18 0.47
CA ARG A 106 -6.93 12.29 1.23
C ARG A 106 -7.57 10.94 1.46
N THR A 107 -6.73 9.92 1.54
CA THR A 107 -7.15 8.54 1.78
C THR A 107 -6.21 7.89 2.77
N PHE A 108 -6.82 7.10 3.66
CA PHE A 108 -6.14 6.14 4.51
C PHE A 108 -6.46 4.75 3.99
N GLU A 109 -5.48 4.13 3.35
CA GLU A 109 -5.56 2.79 2.79
C GLU A 109 -4.90 1.82 3.76
N ILE A 110 -5.68 0.89 4.30
CA ILE A 110 -5.24 0.04 5.39
C ILE A 110 -5.33 -1.43 5.00
N CYS A 111 -4.35 -2.22 5.43
CA CYS A 111 -4.35 -3.66 5.29
C CYS A 111 -3.91 -4.37 6.59
N SER A 112 -4.67 -5.37 7.00
CA SER A 112 -4.29 -6.32 8.06
C SER A 112 -3.28 -7.34 7.52
N LEU A 113 -2.23 -7.57 8.29
CA LEU A 113 -1.25 -8.65 8.13
C LEU A 113 -1.40 -9.72 9.24
N ALA A 114 -2.36 -9.52 10.14
CA ALA A 114 -2.56 -10.38 11.30
C ALA A 114 -3.18 -11.73 10.88
N PRO A 115 -2.82 -12.84 11.57
CA PRO A 115 -3.41 -14.16 11.34
C PRO A 115 -4.85 -14.28 11.87
N GLY A 116 -5.38 -13.23 12.50
CA GLY A 116 -6.74 -13.16 13.03
C GLY A 116 -7.36 -11.80 12.75
N ARG A 117 -8.46 -11.50 13.45
CA ARG A 117 -9.19 -10.23 13.32
C ARG A 117 -8.31 -9.06 13.77
N ALA A 118 -8.55 -7.91 13.14
CA ALA A 118 -8.00 -6.62 13.49
C ALA A 118 -9.11 -5.58 13.63
N ALA A 119 -8.93 -4.61 14.54
CA ALA A 119 -9.83 -3.47 14.69
C ALA A 119 -9.03 -2.18 14.83
N GLY A 120 -9.58 -1.08 14.30
CA GLY A 120 -8.99 0.25 14.30
C GLY A 120 -9.94 1.29 14.88
N ARG A 121 -9.38 2.13 15.75
CA ARG A 121 -10.06 3.25 16.41
C ARG A 121 -9.24 4.53 16.27
N VAL A 122 -9.93 5.66 16.24
CA VAL A 122 -9.33 6.99 16.46
C VAL A 122 -10.23 7.74 17.42
N ASN A 123 -9.68 8.33 18.48
CA ASN A 123 -10.45 9.07 19.50
C ASN A 123 -11.67 8.27 20.02
N ASP A 124 -11.48 6.99 20.32
CA ASP A 124 -12.56 6.08 20.74
C ASP A 124 -13.68 5.80 19.73
N ILE A 125 -13.52 6.20 18.48
CA ILE A 125 -14.48 5.85 17.42
C ILE A 125 -13.87 4.76 16.55
N GLN A 126 -14.57 3.62 16.48
CA GLN A 126 -14.16 2.50 15.65
C GLN A 126 -14.50 2.78 14.19
N PHE A 127 -13.47 2.80 13.33
CA PHE A 127 -13.62 3.06 11.89
C PHE A 127 -13.38 1.81 11.04
N TRP A 128 -12.79 0.76 11.62
CA TRP A 128 -12.46 -0.48 10.91
C TRP A 128 -12.47 -1.68 11.88
N ASN A 129 -13.02 -2.82 11.46
CA ASN A 129 -13.13 -4.03 12.28
C ASN A 129 -13.32 -5.26 11.39
N THR A 130 -12.24 -5.97 11.10
CA THR A 130 -12.23 -7.10 10.19
C THR A 130 -12.90 -8.33 10.80
N ASP A 131 -13.61 -9.12 10.00
CA ASP A 131 -14.21 -10.37 10.46
C ASP A 131 -13.35 -11.62 10.13
N LYS A 132 -12.23 -11.44 9.42
CA LYS A 132 -11.31 -12.51 9.02
C LYS A 132 -9.84 -12.10 9.12
N ALA A 133 -8.94 -13.10 9.09
CA ALA A 133 -7.50 -12.90 9.02
C ALA A 133 -7.10 -12.06 7.80
N GLY A 134 -6.09 -11.22 7.97
CA GLY A 134 -5.58 -10.40 6.87
C GLY A 134 -4.60 -11.11 5.96
N LEU A 135 -3.81 -12.00 6.54
CA LEU A 135 -2.81 -12.76 5.79
C LEU A 135 -2.64 -14.15 6.38
N THR A 136 -2.47 -15.13 5.50
CA THR A 136 -2.12 -16.50 5.86
C THR A 136 -0.75 -16.81 5.28
N LEU A 137 0.18 -17.20 6.16
CA LEU A 137 1.51 -17.63 5.74
C LEU A 137 1.47 -19.05 5.21
N LYS A 138 2.13 -19.26 4.07
CA LYS A 138 2.24 -20.55 3.39
C LYS A 138 3.72 -20.95 3.32
N PRO A 139 4.06 -22.24 3.48
CA PRO A 139 5.40 -22.73 3.22
C PRO A 139 5.88 -22.35 1.81
N LEU A 140 7.13 -21.88 1.70
CA LEU A 140 7.77 -21.62 0.42
C LEU A 140 8.43 -22.91 -0.08
N ALA A 141 7.76 -23.61 -1.02
CA ALA A 141 8.27 -24.86 -1.56
C ALA A 141 9.58 -24.67 -2.34
N ASN A 142 10.50 -25.64 -2.23
CA ASN A 142 11.79 -25.66 -2.94
C ASN A 142 12.67 -24.42 -2.66
N ALA A 143 12.60 -23.88 -1.44
CA ALA A 143 13.53 -22.87 -0.94
C ALA A 143 14.63 -23.53 -0.11
N ASP A 144 15.86 -23.04 -0.23
CA ASP A 144 16.94 -23.43 0.68
C ASP A 144 16.56 -23.13 2.13
N ALA A 145 17.04 -23.94 3.07
CA ALA A 145 16.82 -23.69 4.48
C ALA A 145 17.28 -22.27 4.88
N PRO A 146 16.53 -21.56 5.75
CA PRO A 146 16.96 -20.30 6.32
C PRO A 146 18.35 -20.40 6.95
N ALA A 147 19.22 -19.46 6.59
CA ALA A 147 20.58 -19.42 7.08
C ALA A 147 20.63 -19.20 8.61
N LYS A 148 21.68 -19.72 9.25
CA LYS A 148 21.85 -19.63 10.70
C LYS A 148 22.06 -18.19 11.20
N VAL A 149 22.69 -17.34 10.39
CA VAL A 149 23.03 -15.96 10.75
C VAL A 149 22.10 -14.95 10.08
N ALA A 150 21.71 -13.90 10.82
CA ALA A 150 20.76 -12.88 10.37
C ALA A 150 21.20 -12.18 9.06
N ALA A 151 22.47 -11.83 8.90
CA ALA A 151 22.95 -11.18 7.68
C ALA A 151 22.76 -12.08 6.44
N ALA A 152 23.06 -13.37 6.55
CA ALA A 152 22.87 -14.34 5.47
C ALA A 152 21.38 -14.57 5.15
N ARG A 153 20.51 -14.57 6.17
CA ARG A 153 19.06 -14.62 5.96
C ARG A 153 18.54 -13.43 5.15
N LEU A 154 19.06 -12.22 5.40
CA LEU A 154 18.66 -11.05 4.60
C LEU A 154 19.03 -11.21 3.12
N VAL A 155 20.22 -11.77 2.82
CA VAL A 155 20.61 -12.07 1.45
C VAL A 155 19.66 -13.08 0.81
N GLN A 156 19.31 -14.15 1.54
CA GLN A 156 18.33 -15.13 1.08
C GLN A 156 16.94 -14.49 0.86
N MET A 157 16.47 -13.64 1.78
CA MET A 157 15.18 -12.95 1.67
C MET A 157 15.12 -12.09 0.40
N ARG A 158 16.16 -11.31 0.11
CA ARG A 158 16.22 -10.47 -1.10
C ARG A 158 16.21 -11.31 -2.38
N ARG A 159 16.96 -12.42 -2.40
CA ARG A 159 16.95 -13.37 -3.52
C ARG A 159 15.57 -13.98 -3.71
N ILE A 160 14.96 -14.48 -2.63
CA ILE A 160 13.61 -15.07 -2.64
C ILE A 160 12.58 -14.05 -3.12
N ALA A 161 12.59 -12.82 -2.60
CA ALA A 161 11.67 -11.77 -3.02
C ALA A 161 11.81 -11.47 -4.53
N GLY A 162 13.03 -11.50 -5.06
CA GLY A 162 13.30 -11.31 -6.50
C GLY A 162 12.74 -12.40 -7.40
N ASP A 163 12.41 -13.58 -6.87
CA ASP A 163 11.77 -14.67 -7.61
C ASP A 163 10.24 -14.50 -7.71
N PHE A 164 9.66 -13.50 -7.01
CA PHE A 164 8.25 -13.14 -7.14
C PHE A 164 8.04 -12.06 -8.21
N VAL A 165 6.99 -12.23 -9.00
CA VAL A 165 6.56 -11.23 -9.99
C VAL A 165 5.10 -10.88 -9.75
N ALA A 166 4.80 -9.59 -9.63
CA ALA A 166 3.46 -9.07 -9.39
C ALA A 166 2.95 -8.32 -10.63
N HIS A 167 1.70 -8.56 -10.99
CA HIS A 167 0.97 -7.86 -12.04
C HIS A 167 -0.29 -7.21 -11.48
N LEU A 168 -0.53 -5.96 -11.89
CA LEU A 168 -1.74 -5.20 -11.65
C LEU A 168 -2.53 -5.14 -12.96
N ALA A 169 -3.83 -5.42 -12.93
CA ALA A 169 -4.72 -5.10 -14.03
C ALA A 169 -5.39 -3.76 -13.72
N ASP A 170 -4.76 -2.67 -14.17
CA ASP A 170 -5.20 -1.31 -13.91
C ASP A 170 -6.46 -0.98 -14.73
N THR A 171 -7.56 -0.69 -14.04
CA THR A 171 -8.86 -0.37 -14.67
C THR A 171 -9.22 1.11 -14.60
N ARG A 172 -8.31 1.99 -14.18
CA ARG A 172 -8.59 3.43 -13.93
C ARG A 172 -8.86 4.26 -15.20
N GLY A 173 -8.75 3.67 -16.40
CA GLY A 173 -9.00 4.36 -17.68
C GLY A 173 -9.78 3.56 -18.73
N ASP A 174 -9.91 2.24 -18.58
CA ASP A 174 -10.64 1.35 -19.48
C ASP A 174 -10.96 0.04 -18.73
N ASP A 175 -12.19 -0.47 -18.85
CA ASP A 175 -12.62 -1.74 -18.28
C ASP A 175 -11.88 -2.95 -18.90
N SER A 176 -11.21 -2.77 -20.05
CA SER A 176 -10.35 -3.81 -20.64
C SER A 176 -9.10 -4.14 -19.79
N GLY A 177 -8.70 -3.22 -18.89
CA GLY A 177 -7.63 -3.39 -17.91
C GLY A 177 -6.23 -3.46 -18.53
N VAL A 178 -5.39 -2.45 -18.29
CA VAL A 178 -3.97 -2.52 -18.71
C VAL A 178 -3.20 -3.38 -17.72
N LYS A 179 -2.69 -4.53 -18.17
CA LYS A 179 -1.80 -5.37 -17.36
C LYS A 179 -0.42 -4.71 -17.24
N ARG A 180 -0.06 -4.31 -16.03
CA ARG A 180 1.24 -3.72 -15.70
C ARG A 180 2.01 -4.67 -14.80
N GLN A 181 3.27 -4.94 -15.13
CA GLN A 181 4.17 -5.60 -14.20
C GLN A 181 4.66 -4.57 -13.18
N LEU A 182 4.47 -4.88 -11.90
CA LEU A 182 4.90 -4.03 -10.81
C LEU A 182 6.39 -4.22 -10.53
N ARG A 183 7.04 -3.14 -10.10
CA ARG A 183 8.47 -3.17 -9.74
C ARG A 183 8.63 -3.57 -8.29
N LEU A 184 9.45 -4.58 -8.00
CA LEU A 184 9.85 -4.90 -6.64
C LEU A 184 10.79 -3.82 -6.09
N LEU A 185 10.58 -3.37 -4.84
CA LEU A 185 11.64 -2.71 -4.07
C LEU A 185 12.56 -3.79 -3.50
N PRO A 186 13.85 -3.86 -3.93
CA PRO A 186 14.73 -4.98 -3.57
C PRO A 186 15.21 -4.92 -2.11
N GLN A 187 15.03 -3.77 -1.45
CA GLN A 187 15.24 -3.63 -0.02
C GLN A 187 13.92 -3.82 0.71
N PRO A 188 13.89 -4.59 1.81
CA PRO A 188 12.68 -4.68 2.60
C PRO A 188 12.36 -3.30 3.18
N VAL A 189 11.09 -2.90 3.09
CA VAL A 189 10.61 -1.65 3.70
C VAL A 189 10.54 -1.76 5.21
N PHE A 190 10.44 -2.98 5.75
CA PHE A 190 10.48 -3.24 7.17
C PHE A 190 11.12 -4.60 7.45
N ARG A 191 12.11 -4.67 8.33
CA ARG A 191 12.71 -5.93 8.79
C ARG A 191 12.49 -6.09 10.29
N TYR A 192 12.07 -7.28 10.70
CA TYR A 192 11.71 -7.58 12.07
C TYR A 192 12.38 -8.90 12.50
N PRO A 193 13.55 -8.83 13.17
CA PRO A 193 14.10 -10.03 13.80
C PRO A 193 13.17 -10.53 14.91
N ALA A 194 13.31 -11.80 15.28
CA ALA A 194 12.56 -12.35 16.41
C ALA A 194 12.81 -11.54 17.68
N ALA A 195 11.74 -10.97 18.25
CA ALA A 195 11.87 -10.07 19.42
C ALA A 195 12.14 -10.82 20.74
N LYS A 196 11.85 -12.13 20.80
CA LYS A 196 11.96 -12.96 22.01
C LYS A 196 12.37 -14.38 21.66
N GLU A 197 12.96 -15.09 22.62
CA GLU A 197 13.36 -16.50 22.46
C GLU A 197 12.19 -17.40 22.02
N LYS A 198 10.99 -17.15 22.57
CA LYS A 198 9.75 -17.88 22.28
C LYS A 198 9.01 -17.45 21.01
N ALA A 199 9.59 -16.54 20.20
CA ALA A 199 8.97 -16.18 18.92
C ALA A 199 8.86 -17.42 18.02
N THR A 200 7.73 -17.53 17.31
CA THR A 200 7.44 -18.60 16.33
C THR A 200 8.24 -18.44 15.03
N TYR A 201 9.03 -17.39 14.91
CA TYR A 201 9.91 -17.12 13.78
C TYR A 201 11.30 -16.71 14.29
N ALA A 202 12.31 -16.78 13.41
CA ALA A 202 13.69 -16.39 13.70
C ALA A 202 14.05 -15.01 13.11
N ASP A 203 13.43 -14.65 11.99
CA ASP A 203 13.68 -13.42 11.24
C ASP A 203 12.53 -13.21 10.25
N GLY A 204 12.24 -11.97 9.90
CA GLY A 204 11.24 -11.68 8.89
C GLY A 204 11.42 -10.31 8.26
N ALA A 205 10.82 -10.14 7.10
CA ALA A 205 10.85 -8.89 6.35
C ALA A 205 9.55 -8.67 5.56
N LEU A 206 9.22 -7.39 5.35
CA LEU A 206 8.21 -6.93 4.41
C LEU A 206 8.90 -6.30 3.20
N PHE A 207 8.54 -6.81 2.03
CA PHE A 207 8.88 -6.24 0.74
C PHE A 207 7.61 -5.68 0.10
N THR A 208 7.76 -4.82 -0.91
CA THR A 208 6.62 -4.27 -1.63
C THR A 208 6.86 -4.20 -3.12
N PHE A 209 5.80 -4.44 -3.88
CA PHE A 209 5.72 -4.22 -5.31
C PHE A 209 5.05 -2.87 -5.54
N VAL A 210 5.61 -2.06 -6.43
CA VAL A 210 5.21 -0.67 -6.60
C VAL A 210 4.89 -0.31 -8.04
N GLU A 211 4.03 0.69 -8.21
CA GLU A 211 3.92 1.52 -9.41
C GLU A 211 4.54 2.90 -9.12
N GLY A 212 5.53 3.32 -9.92
CA GLY A 212 6.36 4.46 -9.53
C GLY A 212 7.08 4.14 -8.22
N THR A 213 6.64 4.71 -7.09
CA THR A 213 7.06 4.31 -5.73
C THR A 213 5.91 3.94 -4.81
N ASP A 214 4.68 3.97 -5.33
CA ASP A 214 3.43 3.70 -4.64
C ASP A 214 3.26 2.20 -4.39
N PRO A 215 3.11 1.73 -3.15
CA PRO A 215 2.98 0.30 -2.84
C PRO A 215 1.62 -0.25 -3.28
N GLU A 216 1.66 -1.31 -4.07
CA GLU A 216 0.47 -1.96 -4.66
C GLU A 216 0.18 -3.32 -4.02
N ALA A 217 1.24 -3.99 -3.55
CA ALA A 217 1.16 -5.24 -2.81
C ALA A 217 2.35 -5.39 -1.87
N PHE A 218 2.14 -6.06 -0.74
CA PHE A 218 3.18 -6.43 0.20
C PHE A 218 3.44 -7.92 0.18
N LEU A 219 4.73 -8.28 0.22
CA LEU A 219 5.22 -9.64 0.45
C LEU A 219 5.80 -9.71 1.86
N MET A 220 5.17 -10.51 2.71
CA MET A 220 5.70 -10.88 4.02
C MET A 220 6.48 -12.18 3.87
N LEU A 221 7.74 -12.19 4.27
CA LEU A 221 8.61 -13.37 4.23
C LEU A 221 9.19 -13.61 5.64
N GLU A 222 8.90 -14.79 6.20
CA GLU A 222 9.32 -15.18 7.56
C GLU A 222 10.12 -16.48 7.54
N ALA A 223 11.20 -16.52 8.32
CA ALA A 223 11.87 -17.75 8.70
C ALA A 223 11.15 -18.34 9.92
N THR A 224 10.09 -19.10 9.69
CA THR A 224 9.21 -19.67 10.72
C THR A 224 9.84 -20.89 11.37
N LYS A 225 9.83 -20.96 12.69
CA LYS A 225 10.21 -22.13 13.47
C LYS A 225 9.05 -23.12 13.46
N THR A 226 9.34 -24.36 13.08
CA THR A 226 8.44 -25.51 13.22
C THR A 226 8.96 -26.42 14.33
N ASN A 227 8.29 -27.54 14.61
CA ASN A 227 8.73 -28.49 15.63
C ASN A 227 10.09 -29.14 15.28
N GLU A 228 10.41 -29.25 14.00
CA GLU A 228 11.57 -30.01 13.50
C GLU A 228 12.64 -29.10 12.88
N ASP A 229 12.24 -28.02 12.22
CA ASP A 229 13.14 -27.15 11.45
C ASP A 229 12.71 -25.67 11.43
N VAL A 230 13.59 -24.80 10.91
CA VAL A 230 13.21 -23.45 10.49
C VAL A 230 12.97 -23.46 8.98
N ILE A 231 11.83 -22.97 8.52
CA ILE A 231 11.46 -22.94 7.10
C ILE A 231 11.08 -21.53 6.65
N TRP A 232 11.23 -21.24 5.37
CA TRP A 232 10.67 -20.02 4.79
C TRP A 232 9.16 -20.17 4.62
N GLN A 233 8.42 -19.18 5.10
CA GLN A 233 7.01 -19.00 4.78
C GLN A 233 6.79 -17.61 4.19
N PHE A 234 5.82 -17.49 3.30
CA PHE A 234 5.45 -16.23 2.69
C PHE A 234 3.95 -15.97 2.79
N GLY A 235 3.58 -14.70 2.72
CA GLY A 235 2.21 -14.26 2.55
C GLY A 235 2.15 -12.99 1.73
N LEU A 236 1.02 -12.76 1.09
CA LEU A 236 0.79 -11.62 0.20
C LEU A 236 -0.44 -10.86 0.66
N ALA A 237 -0.31 -9.53 0.68
CA ALA A 237 -1.37 -8.61 1.07
C ALA A 237 -1.50 -7.51 0.00
N ARG A 238 -2.73 -7.10 -0.30
CA ARG A 238 -3.01 -6.04 -1.26
C ARG A 238 -2.84 -4.66 -0.62
N MET A 239 -2.41 -3.69 -1.42
CA MET A 239 -2.44 -2.25 -1.13
C MET A 239 -2.90 -1.55 -2.42
N ASN A 240 -3.98 -2.06 -3.01
CA ASN A 240 -4.66 -1.49 -4.17
C ASN A 240 -6.04 -2.15 -4.30
N GLY A 241 -7.04 -1.45 -4.87
CA GLY A 241 -8.39 -1.95 -5.13
C GLY A 241 -8.59 -2.77 -6.43
N ASP A 242 -7.69 -2.68 -7.41
CA ASP A 242 -7.73 -3.40 -8.68
C ASP A 242 -7.32 -4.88 -8.56
N ALA A 243 -7.48 -5.64 -9.65
CA ALA A 243 -7.09 -7.05 -9.66
C ALA A 243 -5.56 -7.21 -9.66
N LEU A 244 -5.08 -8.11 -8.80
CA LEU A 244 -3.65 -8.42 -8.64
C LEU A 244 -3.40 -9.91 -8.88
N ARG A 245 -2.29 -10.22 -9.53
CA ARG A 245 -1.77 -11.57 -9.72
C ARG A 245 -0.30 -11.60 -9.34
N VAL A 246 0.11 -12.59 -8.55
CA VAL A 246 1.51 -12.79 -8.17
C VAL A 246 1.93 -14.22 -8.47
N THR A 247 3.08 -14.33 -9.15
CA THR A 247 3.76 -15.60 -9.41
C THR A 247 5.03 -15.71 -8.57
N PHE A 248 5.46 -16.94 -8.32
CA PHE A 248 6.78 -17.27 -7.78
C PHE A 248 7.40 -18.35 -8.67
N ARG A 249 8.54 -18.05 -9.31
CA ARG A 249 9.19 -18.94 -10.30
C ARG A 249 8.19 -19.50 -11.32
N ASP A 250 7.48 -18.58 -11.98
CA ASP A 250 6.46 -18.83 -13.01
C ASP A 250 5.19 -19.58 -12.57
N LYS A 251 5.03 -19.86 -11.27
CA LYS A 251 3.81 -20.48 -10.73
C LYS A 251 2.92 -19.47 -10.05
N ASP A 252 1.63 -19.51 -10.32
CA ASP A 252 0.64 -18.69 -9.61
C ASP A 252 0.58 -19.06 -8.13
N VAL A 253 0.80 -18.08 -7.27
CA VAL A 253 0.76 -18.25 -5.80
C VAL A 253 -0.32 -17.41 -5.14
N TRP A 254 -0.79 -16.36 -5.82
CA TRP A 254 -1.85 -15.49 -5.33
C TRP A 254 -2.52 -14.74 -6.47
N THR A 255 -3.84 -14.63 -6.41
CA THR A 255 -4.65 -13.83 -7.33
C THR A 255 -5.85 -13.32 -6.56
N VAL A 256 -6.15 -12.03 -6.70
CA VAL A 256 -7.32 -11.39 -6.11
C VAL A 256 -8.04 -10.56 -7.17
N PRO A 257 -9.38 -10.54 -7.18
CA PRO A 257 -10.13 -9.72 -8.10
C PRO A 257 -10.07 -8.23 -7.71
N LYS A 258 -10.51 -7.39 -8.64
CA LYS A 258 -10.87 -6.01 -8.37
C LYS A 258 -11.95 -5.97 -7.29
N ILE A 259 -11.88 -4.95 -6.44
CA ILE A 259 -12.93 -4.64 -5.48
C ILE A 259 -13.80 -3.56 -6.08
N GLU A 260 -15.09 -3.86 -6.26
CA GLU A 260 -16.05 -2.96 -6.89
C GLU A 260 -16.31 -1.69 -6.06
N ASN A 261 -16.33 -1.80 -4.72
CA ASN A 261 -16.55 -0.66 -3.84
C ASN A 261 -15.58 -0.68 -2.65
N PRO A 262 -14.35 -0.17 -2.83
CA PRO A 262 -13.33 -0.25 -1.81
C PRO A 262 -13.56 0.67 -0.60
N LEU A 263 -14.54 1.58 -0.69
CA LEU A 263 -14.94 2.50 0.39
C LEU A 263 -15.94 1.88 1.38
N ASN A 264 -16.56 0.75 1.04
CA ASN A 264 -17.53 0.05 1.88
C ASN A 264 -16.97 -1.26 2.46
N LEU A 265 -15.73 -1.20 2.96
CA LEU A 265 -14.93 -2.38 3.33
C LEU A 265 -14.54 -2.44 4.81
N ALA A 266 -15.31 -1.81 5.70
CA ALA A 266 -14.97 -1.75 7.13
C ALA A 266 -14.77 -3.13 7.80
N LYS A 267 -15.28 -4.21 7.18
CA LYS A 267 -15.19 -5.60 7.63
C LYS A 267 -14.13 -6.45 6.92
N GLU A 268 -13.56 -5.93 5.85
CA GLU A 268 -12.57 -6.63 5.06
C GLU A 268 -11.15 -6.31 5.57
N PRO A 269 -10.19 -7.24 5.45
CA PRO A 269 -8.82 -7.00 5.87
C PRO A 269 -8.08 -5.93 5.08
N TYR A 270 -8.67 -5.43 4.00
CA TYR A 270 -8.20 -4.28 3.24
C TYR A 270 -9.35 -3.27 3.12
N ALA A 271 -9.08 -1.98 3.31
CA ALA A 271 -10.07 -0.92 3.16
C ALA A 271 -9.45 0.40 2.69
N LEU A 272 -10.22 1.17 1.91
CA LEU A 272 -9.95 2.58 1.65
C LEU A 272 -10.87 3.43 2.51
N ILE A 273 -10.31 4.34 3.29
CA ILE A 273 -11.06 5.25 4.15
C ILE A 273 -10.71 6.68 3.73
N THR A 274 -11.64 7.38 3.09
CA THR A 274 -11.42 8.75 2.63
C THR A 274 -11.44 9.73 3.79
N SER A 275 -10.80 10.90 3.61
CA SER A 275 -10.86 11.96 4.62
C SER A 275 -12.28 12.40 4.95
N GLU A 276 -13.24 12.35 4.01
CA GLU A 276 -14.63 12.63 4.35
C GLU A 276 -15.23 11.59 5.29
N HIS A 277 -14.88 10.31 5.10
CA HIS A 277 -15.29 9.24 5.98
C HIS A 277 -14.59 9.38 7.33
N VAL A 278 -13.28 9.65 7.35
CA VAL A 278 -12.53 9.93 8.57
C VAL A 278 -13.12 11.16 9.30
N ILE A 279 -13.41 12.26 8.62
CA ILE A 279 -14.00 13.47 9.21
C ILE A 279 -15.37 13.17 9.82
N LYS A 280 -16.23 12.46 9.09
CA LYS A 280 -17.57 12.08 9.57
C LYS A 280 -17.54 11.09 10.73
N VAL A 281 -16.59 10.15 10.72
CA VAL A 281 -16.49 9.09 11.73
C VAL A 281 -15.65 9.52 12.93
N VAL A 282 -14.61 10.34 12.74
CA VAL A 282 -13.60 10.65 13.76
C VAL A 282 -13.70 12.10 14.28
N GLY A 283 -14.51 12.95 13.64
CA GLY A 283 -14.73 14.33 14.08
C GLY A 283 -13.48 15.19 13.93
N LEU A 284 -12.92 15.22 12.72
CA LEU A 284 -11.82 16.11 12.32
C LEU A 284 -12.34 17.36 11.58
#